data_AF-A0A9W4R7L6-F1
#
_entry.id   AF-A0A9W4R7L6-F1
#
_cell.length_a   1.000
_cell.length_b   1.000
_cell.length_c   1.000
_cell.angle_alpha   90.00
_cell.angle_beta   90.00
_cell.angle_gamma   90.00
#
_symmetry.space_group_name_H-M   'P 1'
#
loop_
_entity.id
_entity.type
_entity.pdbx_description
1 polymer ?
#
loop_
_entity_poly.entity_id
_entity_poly.type
_entity_poly.pdbx_seq_one_letter_code
_entity_poly.pdbx_strand_id
1 'polypeptide(L)'
;MAKKTPEQLAREFEGRKAKGLAKGGAAFWPNILANAVLKLTQQREAITPEKLVALIEREGETLDVSVKAGAAEAIARLKQAVAKGA
;
A
#
# COMPACT_ATOMS: atom_id res chain seq x y z
N MET A 1 -12.06 -34.48 17.32
CA MET A 1 -11.10 -33.54 16.71
C MET A 1 -10.31 -32.85 17.82
N ALA A 2 -8.98 -32.84 17.76
CA ALA A 2 -8.16 -32.14 18.76
C ALA A 2 -8.47 -30.63 18.72
N LYS A 3 -8.71 -30.02 19.89
CA LYS A 3 -8.89 -28.57 20.00
C LYS A 3 -7.54 -27.89 19.81
N LYS A 4 -7.49 -26.84 18.99
CA LYS A 4 -6.30 -26.03 18.77
C LYS A 4 -5.91 -25.31 20.06
N THR A 5 -4.61 -25.12 20.25
CA THR A 5 -4.06 -24.33 21.35
C THR A 5 -4.34 -22.83 21.14
N PRO A 6 -4.38 -22.02 22.20
CA PRO A 6 -4.52 -20.56 22.09
C PRO A 6 -3.48 -19.92 21.13
N GLU A 7 -2.24 -20.41 21.14
CA GLU A 7 -1.15 -19.91 20.30
C GLU A 7 -1.40 -20.21 18.82
N GLN A 8 -1.94 -21.39 18.51
CA GLN A 8 -2.33 -21.76 17.14
C GLN A 8 -3.48 -20.87 16.64
N LEU A 9 -4.44 -20.53 17.49
CA LEU A 9 -5.55 -19.64 17.14
C LEU A 9 -5.06 -18.20 16.91
N ALA A 10 -4.16 -17.69 17.75
CA ALA A 10 -3.57 -16.36 17.59
C ALA A 10 -2.80 -16.25 16.27
N ARG A 11 -1.99 -17.26 15.92
CA ARG A 11 -1.26 -17.31 14.66
C ARG A 11 -2.19 -17.33 13.44
N GLU A 12 -3.29 -18.06 13.51
CA GLU A 12 -4.29 -18.07 12.44
C GLU A 12 -5.01 -16.73 12.29
N PHE A 13 -5.30 -16.06 13.41
CA PHE A 13 -5.92 -14.73 13.39
C PHE A 13 -5.00 -13.69 12.75
N GLU A 14 -3.73 -13.63 13.15
CA GLU A 14 -2.73 -12.74 12.56
C GLU A 14 -2.54 -13.03 11.05
N GLY A 15 -2.51 -14.31 10.66
CA GLY A 15 -2.44 -14.70 9.25
C GLY A 15 -3.65 -14.24 8.44
N ARG A 16 -4.86 -14.33 9.00
CA ARG A 16 -6.08 -13.82 8.34
C ARG A 16 -6.07 -12.30 8.22
N LYS A 17 -5.62 -11.60 9.26
CA LYS A 17 -5.49 -10.14 9.27
C LYS A 17 -4.51 -9.67 8.20
N ALA A 18 -3.33 -10.29 8.11
CA ALA A 18 -2.34 -10.00 7.07
C ALA A 18 -2.89 -10.23 5.65
N LYS A 19 -3.62 -11.34 5.44
CA LYS A 19 -4.28 -11.62 4.16
C LYS A 19 -5.34 -10.57 3.80
N GLY A 20 -6.12 -10.12 4.79
CA GLY A 20 -7.10 -9.04 4.61
C GLY A 20 -6.45 -7.73 4.19
N LEU A 21 -5.36 -7.34 4.87
CA LEU A 21 -4.59 -6.15 4.54
C LEU A 21 -3.97 -6.24 3.12
N ALA A 22 -3.41 -7.39 2.74
CA ALA A 22 -2.87 -7.58 1.40
C ALA A 22 -3.94 -7.43 0.30
N LYS A 23 -5.16 -7.96 0.55
CA LYS A 23 -6.29 -7.79 -0.39
C LYS A 23 -6.74 -6.34 -0.48
N GLY A 24 -6.77 -5.62 0.64
CA GLY A 24 -7.03 -4.18 0.66
C GLY A 24 -5.97 -3.41 -0.14
N GLY A 25 -4.69 -3.73 0.09
CA GLY A 25 -3.57 -3.14 -0.65
C GLY A 25 -3.70 -3.31 -2.16
N ALA A 26 -3.97 -4.54 -2.60
CA ALA A 26 -4.19 -4.88 -4.00
C ALA A 26 -5.37 -4.11 -4.65
N ALA A 27 -6.43 -3.82 -3.87
CA ALA A 27 -7.60 -3.13 -4.37
C ALA A 27 -7.41 -1.61 -4.52
N PHE A 28 -6.62 -0.98 -3.64
CA PHE A 28 -6.54 0.49 -3.57
C PHE A 28 -5.30 1.10 -4.23
N TRP A 29 -4.20 0.34 -4.37
CA TRP A 29 -2.94 0.90 -4.87
C TRP A 29 -3.02 1.61 -6.24
N PRO A 30 -3.82 1.15 -7.24
CA PRO A 30 -3.87 1.84 -8.52
C PRO A 30 -4.48 3.24 -8.41
N ASN A 31 -5.54 3.38 -7.62
CA ASN A 31 -6.22 4.66 -7.40
C ASN A 31 -5.34 5.63 -6.61
N ILE A 32 -4.56 5.14 -5.64
CA ILE A 32 -3.63 5.96 -4.87
C ILE A 32 -2.54 6.54 -5.77
N LEU A 33 -1.95 5.70 -6.64
CA LEU A 33 -0.95 6.17 -7.59
C LEU A 33 -1.53 7.18 -8.59
N ALA A 34 -2.73 6.92 -9.12
CA ALA A 34 -3.41 7.85 -10.03
C ALA A 34 -3.71 9.21 -9.37
N ASN A 35 -4.15 9.22 -8.11
CA ASN A 35 -4.39 10.44 -7.35
C ASN A 35 -3.10 11.23 -7.09
N ALA A 36 -2.00 10.55 -6.79
CA ALA A 36 -0.69 11.19 -6.61
C ALA A 36 -0.23 11.87 -7.91
N VAL A 37 -0.37 11.19 -9.06
CA VAL A 37 -0.09 11.76 -10.38
C VAL A 37 -0.97 12.99 -10.66
N LEU A 38 -2.27 12.90 -10.41
CA LEU A 38 -3.21 14.01 -10.60
C LEU A 38 -2.82 15.24 -9.77
N LYS A 39 -2.45 15.05 -8.49
CA LYS A 39 -2.05 16.15 -7.61
C LYS A 39 -0.77 16.83 -8.06
N LEU A 40 0.26 16.06 -8.43
CA LEU A 40 1.49 16.64 -8.98
C LEU A 40 1.21 17.41 -10.28
N THR A 41 0.32 16.88 -11.12
CA THR A 41 -0.11 17.53 -12.37
C THR A 41 -0.81 18.88 -12.08
N GLN A 42 -1.74 18.91 -11.13
CA GLN A 42 -2.44 20.12 -10.71
C GLN A 42 -1.51 21.17 -10.12
N GLN A 43 -0.48 20.72 -9.38
CA GLN A 43 0.57 21.56 -8.81
C GLN A 43 1.60 22.02 -9.85
N ARG A 44 1.52 21.53 -11.09
CA ARG A 44 2.51 21.73 -12.16
C ARG A 44 3.91 21.29 -11.73
N GLU A 45 3.97 20.27 -10.89
CA GLU A 45 5.19 19.66 -10.40
C GLU A 45 5.66 18.56 -11.34
N ALA A 46 6.97 18.34 -11.40
CA ALA A 46 7.54 17.21 -12.13
C ALA A 46 7.04 15.87 -11.54
N ILE A 47 6.63 14.95 -12.42
CA ILE A 47 6.19 13.60 -12.02
C ILE A 47 7.41 12.68 -12.08
N THR A 48 8.14 12.59 -10.97
CA THR A 48 9.28 11.66 -10.81
C THR A 48 8.96 10.58 -9.79
N PRO A 49 9.62 9.41 -9.82
CA PRO A 49 9.41 8.37 -8.83
C PRO A 49 9.60 8.87 -7.39
N GLU A 50 10.61 9.70 -7.15
CA GLU A 50 10.92 10.25 -5.83
C GLU A 50 9.78 11.14 -5.32
N LYS A 51 9.24 12.01 -6.19
CA LYS A 51 8.11 12.88 -5.84
C LYS A 51 6.82 12.10 -5.63
N LEU A 52 6.57 11.06 -6.43
CA LEU A 52 5.43 10.16 -6.24
C LEU A 52 5.53 9.41 -4.92
N VAL A 53 6.70 8.84 -4.59
CA VAL A 53 6.92 8.14 -3.31
C VAL A 53 6.69 9.09 -2.14
N ALA A 54 7.34 10.26 -2.14
CA ALA A 54 7.22 11.22 -1.05
C ALA A 54 5.78 11.70 -0.85
N LEU A 55 5.03 11.94 -1.94
CA LEU A 55 3.63 12.34 -1.86
C LEU A 55 2.76 11.22 -1.29
N ILE A 56 2.93 9.99 -1.77
CA ILE A 56 2.15 8.83 -1.31
C ILE A 56 2.47 8.50 0.16
N GLU A 57 3.73 8.62 0.58
CA GLU A 57 4.13 8.44 1.99
C GLU A 57 3.43 9.45 2.90
N ARG A 58 3.53 10.74 2.57
CA ARG A 58 2.88 11.82 3.33
C ARG A 58 1.37 11.64 3.43
N GLU A 59 0.72 11.30 2.32
CA GLU A 59 -0.74 11.15 2.30
C GLU A 59 -1.20 9.84 2.94
N GLY A 60 -0.41 8.77 2.82
CA GLY A 60 -0.71 7.47 3.41
C GLY A 60 -0.80 7.48 4.93
N GLU A 61 -0.23 8.47 5.60
CA GLU A 61 -0.31 8.65 7.06
C GLU A 61 -1.72 9.01 7.53
N THR A 62 -2.51 9.71 6.72
CA THR A 62 -3.85 10.22 7.08
C THR A 62 -4.98 9.33 6.58
N LEU A 63 -4.66 8.29 5.83
CA LEU A 63 -5.65 7.38 5.25
C LEU A 63 -6.14 6.35 6.27
N ASP A 64 -7.39 5.93 6.12
CA ASP A 64 -7.95 4.79 6.83
C ASP A 64 -7.05 3.56 6.67
N VAL A 65 -7.01 2.70 7.70
CA VAL A 65 -6.13 1.53 7.75
C VAL A 65 -6.27 0.61 6.54
N SER A 66 -7.47 0.50 5.96
CA SER A 66 -7.72 -0.30 4.75
C SER A 66 -7.10 0.31 3.49
N VAL A 67 -6.98 1.63 3.44
CA VAL A 67 -6.43 2.39 2.31
C VAL A 67 -4.91 2.59 2.47
N LYS A 68 -4.40 2.68 3.72
CA LYS A 68 -2.97 2.74 4.04
C LYS A 68 -2.20 1.53 3.49
N ALA A 69 -2.82 0.34 3.50
CA ALA A 69 -2.26 -0.85 2.85
C ALA A 69 -2.07 -0.66 1.33
N GLY A 70 -2.96 0.09 0.67
CA GLY A 70 -2.84 0.45 -0.74
C GLY A 70 -1.70 1.43 -1.00
N ALA A 71 -1.45 2.38 -0.08
CA ALA A 71 -0.35 3.32 -0.21
C ALA A 71 1.01 2.61 -0.12
N ALA A 72 1.15 1.70 0.84
CA ALA A 72 2.33 0.85 0.98
C ALA A 72 2.57 -0.03 -0.27
N GLU A 73 1.52 -0.65 -0.80
CA GLU A 73 1.59 -1.47 -2.03
C GLU A 73 1.95 -0.61 -3.25
N ALA A 74 1.40 0.61 -3.37
CA ALA A 74 1.72 1.53 -4.47
C ALA A 74 3.21 1.90 -4.46
N ILE A 75 3.76 2.24 -3.28
CA ILE A 75 5.18 2.55 -3.11
C ILE A 75 6.05 1.34 -3.47
N ALA A 76 5.70 0.14 -2.97
CA ALA A 76 6.46 -1.08 -3.24
C ALA A 76 6.51 -1.39 -4.76
N ARG A 77 5.37 -1.30 -5.45
CA ARG A 77 5.28 -1.51 -6.90
C ARG A 77 6.04 -0.46 -7.69
N LEU A 78 5.95 0.80 -7.29
CA LEU A 78 6.68 1.88 -7.95
C LEU A 78 8.19 1.66 -7.83
N LYS A 79 8.70 1.35 -6.62
CA LYS A 79 10.12 1.02 -6.41
C LYS A 79 10.55 -0.20 -7.25
N GLN A 80 9.73 -1.24 -7.32
CA GLN A 80 10.01 -2.40 -8.16
C GLN A 80 10.04 -2.07 -9.66
N ALA A 81 9.12 -1.23 -10.13
CA ALA A 81 9.05 -0.82 -11.53
C ALA A 81 10.27 0.02 -11.93
N VAL A 82 10.69 0.96 -11.08
CA VAL A 82 11.91 1.75 -11.27
C VAL A 82 13.13 0.85 -11.35
N ALA A 83 13.28 -0.09 -10.42
CA ALA A 83 14.41 -1.02 -10.40
C ALA A 83 14.47 -1.95 -11.62
N LYS A 84 13.34 -2.23 -12.28
CA LYS A 84 13.29 -3.03 -13.52
C LYS A 84 13.53 -2.21 -14.78
N GLY A 85 13.32 -0.89 -14.71
CA GLY A 85 13.47 0.03 -15.84
C GLY A 85 14.83 0.72 -15.93
N ALA A 86 15.64 0.63 -14.88
CA ALA A 86 17.05 1.03 -14.84
C ALA A 86 17.96 -0.10 -15.34
#